data_AF-A0A0R0L2U1-F1
#
_entry.id   AF-A0A0R0L2U1-F1
#
_cell.length_a   1.000
_cell.length_b   1.000
_cell.length_c   1.000
_cell.angle_alpha   90.00
_cell.angle_beta   90.00
_cell.angle_gamma   90.00
#
_symmetry.space_group_name_H-M   'P 1'
#
loop_
_entity.id
_entity.type
_entity.pdbx_description
1 polymer ?
#
loop_
_entity_poly.entity_id
_entity_poly.type
_entity_poly.pdbx_seq_one_letter_code
_entity_poly.pdbx_strand_id
1 'polypeptide(L)'
;MYFTILIFFPIVISSPLSRINALVHATCFADASSSSDAALAYVKLIQHLAVFKGYKEAFFALKIAEEKFLSVSKSQILLLKLLLLHEHALHRGQLKLAQKLCDELGVLASRVTRVDMELKTEASLRHARTLLAANQFREAAAVAHSLFCMCYKYNLQVENASVLLLLAEIHKKSGNAHLGLPYALASLSFCLSFNLDLLKASATLTLAELWLSLGSSHATRALNLIHGVFPMILGHGGLELRSRAYIVEAKCYLCDSNFNVFENYEIVVDSLSQASEELQLLEFHELASEAFYLMAMVYDKLGQLEEREEAAASFQKHILALRNPQDEDDPLVSVF
;
A
#
# COMPACT_ATOMS: atom_id res chain seq x y z
N MET A 1 -15.84 -4.32 -25.79
CA MET A 1 -16.49 -3.80 -24.56
C MET A 1 -16.17 -4.64 -23.32
N TYR A 2 -15.84 -5.93 -23.45
CA TYR A 2 -15.37 -6.79 -22.33
C TYR A 2 -13.86 -6.70 -22.01
N PHE A 3 -13.09 -5.97 -22.81
CA PHE A 3 -11.61 -6.00 -22.76
C PHE A 3 -10.97 -5.08 -21.70
N THR A 4 -11.74 -4.20 -21.04
CA THR A 4 -11.17 -3.14 -20.19
C THR A 4 -11.43 -3.33 -18.70
N ILE A 5 -12.38 -4.20 -18.31
CA ILE A 5 -12.75 -4.40 -16.89
C ILE A 5 -11.67 -5.17 -16.08
N LEU A 6 -10.60 -5.66 -16.72
CA LEU A 6 -9.71 -6.67 -16.13
C LEU A 6 -8.49 -6.15 -15.34
N ILE A 7 -8.13 -4.86 -15.42
CA ILE A 7 -6.92 -4.33 -14.74
C ILE A 7 -7.19 -4.00 -13.25
N PHE A 8 -8.43 -3.69 -12.85
CA PHE A 8 -8.76 -3.28 -11.47
C PHE A 8 -9.57 -4.29 -10.64
N PHE A 9 -9.71 -5.54 -11.11
CA PHE A 9 -10.49 -6.54 -10.38
C PHE A 9 -9.84 -7.27 -9.18
N PRO A 10 -8.59 -7.02 -8.69
CA PRO A 10 -8.13 -7.78 -7.52
C PRO A 10 -8.89 -7.46 -6.23
N ILE A 11 -9.81 -6.48 -6.23
CA ILE A 11 -10.67 -6.19 -5.07
C ILE A 11 -12.02 -6.94 -5.12
N VAL A 12 -12.57 -7.31 -6.29
CA VAL A 12 -13.99 -7.73 -6.37
C VAL A 12 -14.24 -9.22 -6.72
N ILE A 13 -13.37 -9.88 -7.50
CA ILE A 13 -13.40 -11.36 -7.59
C ILE A 13 -12.40 -11.79 -6.54
N SER A 14 -12.87 -12.54 -5.53
CA SER A 14 -12.06 -13.02 -4.42
C SER A 14 -10.62 -13.23 -4.89
N SER A 15 -9.67 -12.46 -4.34
CA SER A 15 -8.29 -12.47 -4.84
C SER A 15 -7.73 -13.90 -5.04
N PRO A 16 -8.10 -14.95 -4.27
CA PRO A 16 -7.79 -16.35 -4.61
C PRO A 16 -8.18 -16.80 -6.02
N LEU A 17 -9.41 -16.55 -6.49
CA LEU A 17 -9.89 -17.05 -7.78
C LEU A 17 -9.19 -16.36 -8.94
N SER A 18 -8.99 -15.04 -8.86
CA SER A 18 -8.23 -14.32 -9.90
C SER A 18 -6.78 -14.83 -9.98
N ARG A 19 -6.18 -15.23 -8.85
CA ARG A 19 -4.83 -15.81 -8.80
C ARG A 19 -4.78 -17.17 -9.47
N ILE A 20 -5.68 -18.07 -9.11
CA ILE A 20 -5.77 -19.41 -9.73
C ILE A 20 -6.01 -19.26 -11.22
N ASN A 21 -6.91 -18.36 -11.64
CA ASN A 21 -7.18 -18.12 -13.05
C ASN A 21 -5.94 -17.61 -13.79
N ALA A 22 -5.23 -16.62 -13.25
CA ALA A 22 -4.01 -16.11 -13.86
C ALA A 22 -2.92 -17.21 -13.96
N LEU A 23 -2.78 -18.04 -12.94
CA LEU A 23 -1.83 -19.14 -12.93
C LEU A 23 -2.21 -20.21 -13.97
N VAL A 24 -3.47 -20.63 -14.02
CA VAL A 24 -3.98 -21.59 -15.02
C VAL A 24 -3.81 -21.05 -16.44
N HIS A 25 -4.11 -19.77 -16.68
CA HIS A 25 -3.87 -19.17 -18.00
C HIS A 25 -2.39 -19.15 -18.36
N ALA A 26 -1.51 -18.81 -17.42
CA ALA A 26 -0.07 -18.75 -17.65
C ALA A 26 0.57 -20.13 -17.82
N THR A 27 0.03 -21.20 -17.21
CA THR A 27 0.64 -22.54 -17.24
C THR A 27 -0.03 -23.49 -18.22
N CYS A 28 -1.36 -23.52 -18.28
CA CYS A 28 -2.11 -24.49 -19.09
C CYS A 28 -2.49 -23.97 -20.47
N PHE A 29 -2.64 -22.64 -20.61
CA PHE A 29 -3.11 -22.03 -21.85
C PHE A 29 -2.08 -21.11 -22.50
N ALA A 30 -0.82 -21.15 -22.08
CA ALA A 30 0.23 -20.27 -22.62
C ALA A 30 0.29 -20.31 -24.16
N ASP A 31 0.18 -21.49 -24.76
CA ASP A 31 0.29 -21.70 -26.21
C ASP A 31 -1.01 -21.41 -26.97
N ALA A 32 -2.16 -21.42 -26.29
CA ALA A 32 -3.48 -21.20 -26.88
C ALA A 32 -4.04 -19.80 -26.64
N SER A 33 -3.52 -19.10 -25.63
CA SER A 33 -3.96 -17.76 -25.22
C SER A 33 -3.45 -16.69 -26.19
N SER A 34 -4.22 -15.61 -26.34
CA SER A 34 -3.70 -14.46 -27.07
C SER A 34 -2.52 -13.85 -26.31
N SER A 35 -1.57 -13.23 -27.02
CA SER A 35 -0.44 -12.53 -26.39
C SER A 35 -0.90 -11.50 -25.35
N SER A 36 -2.07 -10.86 -25.59
CA SER A 36 -2.68 -9.92 -24.64
C SER A 36 -3.17 -10.60 -23.37
N ASP A 37 -3.81 -11.77 -23.46
CA ASP A 37 -4.31 -12.50 -22.30
C ASP A 37 -3.16 -13.06 -21.47
N ALA A 38 -2.12 -13.56 -22.14
CA ALA A 38 -0.89 -13.99 -21.50
C ALA A 38 -0.23 -12.81 -20.76
N ALA A 39 -0.07 -11.65 -21.41
CA ALA A 39 0.51 -10.47 -20.78
C ALA A 39 -0.29 -10.04 -19.53
N LEU A 40 -1.62 -10.04 -19.61
CA LEU A 40 -2.49 -9.73 -18.47
C LEU A 40 -2.33 -10.74 -17.32
N ALA A 41 -2.21 -12.03 -17.62
CA ALA A 41 -1.98 -13.06 -16.62
C ALA A 41 -0.64 -12.84 -15.90
N TYR A 42 0.43 -12.54 -16.64
CA TYR A 42 1.74 -12.20 -16.05
C TYR A 42 1.63 -10.94 -15.19
N VAL A 43 0.96 -9.89 -15.66
CA VAL A 43 0.77 -8.65 -14.90
C VAL A 43 0.14 -8.93 -13.54
N LYS A 44 -0.94 -9.71 -13.51
CA LYS A 44 -1.65 -10.06 -12.27
C LYS A 44 -0.78 -10.88 -11.32
N LEU A 45 0.00 -11.83 -11.85
CA LEU A 45 0.91 -12.64 -11.04
C LEU A 45 2.05 -11.80 -10.44
N ILE A 46 2.61 -10.87 -11.21
CA ILE A 46 3.68 -9.98 -10.73
C ILE A 46 3.13 -9.02 -9.67
N GLN A 47 1.95 -8.43 -9.88
CA GLN A 47 1.28 -7.60 -8.86
C GLN A 47 1.09 -8.37 -7.57
N HIS A 48 0.68 -9.64 -7.66
CA HIS A 48 0.56 -10.50 -6.49
C HIS A 48 1.90 -10.74 -5.79
N LEU A 49 2.97 -11.00 -6.55
CA LEU A 49 4.31 -11.14 -5.97
C LEU A 49 4.73 -9.86 -5.24
N ALA A 50 4.51 -8.69 -5.82
CA ALA A 50 4.84 -7.41 -5.17
C ALA A 50 4.09 -7.24 -3.84
N VAL A 51 2.79 -7.56 -3.82
CA VAL A 51 1.93 -7.38 -2.65
C VAL A 51 2.22 -8.38 -1.52
N PHE A 52 2.61 -9.62 -1.84
CA PHE A 52 2.70 -10.72 -0.86
C PHE A 52 4.10 -11.30 -0.65
N LYS A 53 5.05 -11.04 -1.55
CA LYS A 53 6.42 -11.56 -1.47
C LYS A 53 7.47 -10.45 -1.42
N GLY A 54 7.15 -9.29 -1.96
CA GLY A 54 8.03 -8.13 -1.97
C GLY A 54 8.48 -7.76 -3.38
N TYR A 55 9.22 -6.67 -3.47
CA TYR A 55 9.60 -6.09 -4.76
C TYR A 55 10.68 -6.89 -5.48
N LYS A 56 11.59 -7.56 -4.76
CA LYS A 56 12.68 -8.34 -5.36
C LYS A 56 12.15 -9.46 -6.26
N GLU A 57 11.17 -10.22 -5.76
CA GLU A 57 10.49 -11.29 -6.48
C GLU A 57 9.66 -10.74 -7.64
N ALA A 58 8.96 -9.61 -7.40
CA ALA A 58 8.17 -8.96 -8.43
C ALA A 58 9.02 -8.47 -9.60
N PHE A 59 10.16 -7.85 -9.32
CA PHE A 59 11.07 -7.35 -10.35
C PHE A 59 11.79 -8.47 -11.10
N PHE A 60 12.17 -9.55 -10.41
CA PHE A 60 12.68 -10.74 -11.08
C PHE A 60 11.66 -11.31 -12.07
N ALA A 61 10.39 -11.43 -11.65
CA ALA A 61 9.31 -11.88 -12.53
C ALA A 61 9.00 -10.87 -13.65
N LEU A 62 9.12 -9.57 -13.38
CA LEU A 62 8.95 -8.52 -14.37
C LEU A 62 9.99 -8.61 -15.48
N LYS A 63 11.25 -8.87 -15.15
CA LYS A 63 12.32 -9.04 -16.15
C LYS A 63 12.02 -10.20 -17.11
N ILE A 64 11.55 -11.33 -16.58
CA ILE A 64 11.13 -12.48 -17.41
C ILE A 64 9.96 -12.10 -18.32
N ALA A 65 9.00 -11.32 -17.81
CA ALA A 65 7.88 -10.84 -18.62
C ALA A 65 8.35 -9.86 -19.71
N GLU A 66 9.26 -8.93 -19.41
CA GLU A 66 9.82 -8.00 -20.40
C GLU A 66 10.53 -8.75 -21.54
N GLU A 67 11.35 -9.75 -21.23
CA GLU A 67 12.02 -10.59 -22.23
C GLU A 67 11.03 -11.35 -23.14
N LYS A 68 9.89 -11.78 -22.58
CA LYS A 68 8.84 -12.48 -23.33
C LYS A 68 7.98 -11.56 -24.19
N PHE A 69 7.81 -10.30 -23.78
CA PHE A 69 6.85 -9.35 -24.38
C PHE A 69 7.51 -8.08 -24.93
N LEU A 70 8.79 -8.15 -25.32
CA LEU A 70 9.65 -7.06 -25.85
C LEU A 70 8.97 -6.12 -26.86
N SER A 71 8.03 -6.64 -27.65
CA SER A 71 7.42 -5.96 -28.79
C SER A 71 6.12 -5.21 -28.47
N VAL A 72 5.58 -5.32 -27.25
CA VAL A 72 4.33 -4.64 -26.89
C VAL A 72 4.66 -3.23 -26.35
N SER A 73 5.05 -2.32 -27.24
CA SER A 73 5.18 -0.90 -26.93
C SER A 73 3.78 -0.31 -26.64
N LYS A 74 3.60 0.28 -25.46
CA LYS A 74 2.32 0.55 -24.74
C LYS A 74 1.73 -0.61 -23.93
N SER A 75 2.52 -1.63 -23.62
CA SER A 75 2.08 -2.80 -22.85
C SER A 75 1.56 -2.46 -21.46
N GLN A 76 0.56 -3.23 -21.04
CA GLN A 76 0.18 -3.37 -19.63
C GLN A 76 1.40 -3.70 -18.74
N ILE A 77 2.46 -4.27 -19.30
CA ILE A 77 3.74 -4.55 -18.63
C ILE A 77 4.53 -3.27 -18.36
N LEU A 78 4.61 -2.34 -19.32
CA LEU A 78 5.21 -1.02 -19.07
C LEU A 78 4.43 -0.26 -17.98
N LEU A 79 3.10 -0.28 -18.06
CA LEU A 79 2.25 0.30 -17.02
C LEU A 79 2.55 -0.32 -15.66
N LEU A 80 2.58 -1.65 -15.58
CA LEU A 80 2.92 -2.36 -14.35
C LEU A 80 4.31 -1.97 -13.83
N LYS A 81 5.33 -1.93 -14.70
CA LYS A 81 6.69 -1.53 -14.34
C LYS A 81 6.71 -0.18 -13.66
N LEU A 82 6.09 0.82 -14.28
CA LEU A 82 6.02 2.17 -13.73
C LEU A 82 5.30 2.19 -12.37
N LEU A 83 4.22 1.43 -12.22
CA LEU A 83 3.49 1.33 -10.95
C LEU A 83 4.32 0.68 -9.83
N LEU A 84 5.05 -0.39 -10.13
CA LEU A 84 5.89 -1.08 -9.16
C LEU A 84 7.09 -0.23 -8.75
N LEU A 85 7.77 0.37 -9.73
CA LEU A 85 8.90 1.26 -9.46
C LEU A 85 8.45 2.49 -8.67
N HIS A 86 7.27 3.03 -8.94
CA HIS A 86 6.73 4.17 -8.20
C HIS A 86 6.49 3.83 -6.74
N GLU A 87 5.77 2.73 -6.45
CA GLU A 87 5.46 2.36 -5.06
C GLU A 87 6.72 1.98 -4.29
N HIS A 88 7.66 1.28 -4.95
CA HIS A 88 8.96 0.95 -4.35
C HIS A 88 9.80 2.20 -4.06
N ALA A 89 9.80 3.18 -4.96
CA ALA A 89 10.47 4.46 -4.75
C ALA A 89 9.88 5.21 -3.55
N LEU A 90 8.55 5.18 -3.38
CA LEU A 90 7.90 5.77 -2.20
C LEU A 90 8.34 5.07 -0.92
N HIS A 91 8.39 3.73 -0.90
CA HIS A 91 8.82 2.94 0.26
C HIS A 91 10.27 3.23 0.68
N ARG A 92 11.16 3.47 -0.29
CA ARG A 92 12.56 3.87 -0.07
C ARG A 92 12.74 5.37 0.23
N GLY A 93 11.70 6.20 0.10
CA GLY A 93 11.80 7.65 0.27
C GLY A 93 12.44 8.40 -0.90
N GLN A 94 12.54 7.78 -2.08
CA GLN A 94 13.09 8.37 -3.31
C GLN A 94 12.06 9.29 -4.00
N LEU A 95 11.74 10.43 -3.39
CA LEU A 95 10.65 11.31 -3.83
C LEU A 95 10.83 11.85 -5.27
N LYS A 96 12.06 12.19 -5.67
CA LYS A 96 12.34 12.69 -7.04
C LYS A 96 12.06 11.64 -8.10
N LEU A 97 12.47 10.39 -7.83
CA LEU A 97 12.25 9.26 -8.72
C LEU A 97 10.76 8.93 -8.79
N ALA A 98 10.07 8.90 -7.65
CA ALA A 98 8.62 8.70 -7.59
C ALA A 98 7.87 9.79 -8.39
N GLN A 99 8.29 11.06 -8.32
CA GLN A 99 7.71 12.12 -9.12
C GLN A 99 7.94 11.89 -10.63
N LYS A 100 9.18 11.59 -11.04
CA LYS A 100 9.50 11.30 -12.45
C LYS A 100 8.63 10.16 -13.00
N LEU A 101 8.51 9.06 -12.26
CA LEU A 101 7.69 7.92 -12.67
C LEU A 101 6.19 8.26 -12.73
N CYS A 102 5.71 9.09 -11.81
CA CYS A 102 4.34 9.58 -11.84
C CYS A 102 4.06 10.46 -13.07
N ASP A 103 5.02 11.31 -13.46
CA ASP A 103 4.90 12.15 -14.65
C ASP A 103 4.87 11.28 -15.92
N GLU A 104 5.72 10.25 -16.01
CA GLU A 104 5.69 9.26 -17.10
C GLU A 104 4.36 8.52 -17.19
N LEU A 105 3.80 8.08 -16.05
CA LEU A 105 2.45 7.50 -16.00
C LEU A 105 1.38 8.47 -16.54
N GLY A 106 1.51 9.76 -16.21
CA GLY A 106 0.64 10.82 -16.72
C GLY A 106 0.74 11.03 -18.23
N VAL A 107 1.94 10.90 -18.80
CA VAL A 107 2.20 11.03 -20.25
C VAL A 107 1.59 9.86 -21.03
N LEU A 108 1.49 8.68 -20.44
CA LEU A 108 0.85 7.52 -21.07
C LEU A 108 -0.67 7.71 -21.27
N ALA A 109 -1.32 8.54 -20.44
CA ALA A 109 -2.75 8.80 -20.55
C ALA A 109 -3.09 9.79 -21.68
N SER A 110 -4.09 9.47 -22.49
CA SER A 110 -4.58 10.39 -23.52
C SER A 110 -5.08 11.71 -22.93
N ARG A 111 -4.73 12.86 -23.53
CA ARG A 111 -5.24 14.17 -23.10
C ARG A 111 -6.75 14.37 -23.36
N VAL A 112 -7.36 13.50 -24.17
CA VAL A 112 -8.78 13.60 -24.55
C VAL A 112 -9.68 13.28 -23.35
N THR A 113 -10.65 14.15 -23.07
CA THR A 113 -11.62 13.92 -21.99
C THR A 113 -12.38 12.61 -22.20
N ARG A 114 -12.57 11.82 -21.12
CA ARG A 114 -13.23 10.48 -21.11
C ARG A 114 -12.46 9.31 -21.75
N VAL A 115 -11.27 9.55 -22.32
CA VAL A 115 -10.39 8.48 -22.78
C VAL A 115 -9.40 8.11 -21.67
N ASP A 116 -9.04 6.83 -21.56
CA ASP A 116 -8.09 6.28 -20.57
C ASP A 116 -8.40 6.70 -19.12
N MET A 117 -9.68 6.70 -18.75
CA MET A 117 -10.11 7.17 -17.43
C MET A 117 -9.41 6.41 -16.29
N GLU A 118 -9.23 5.10 -16.43
CA GLU A 118 -8.55 4.25 -15.46
C GLU A 118 -7.07 4.65 -15.28
N LEU A 119 -6.37 4.90 -16.38
CA LEU A 119 -4.97 5.33 -16.33
C LEU A 119 -4.84 6.74 -15.74
N LYS A 120 -5.79 7.63 -16.04
CA LYS A 120 -5.84 8.98 -15.44
C LYS A 120 -6.11 8.94 -13.95
N THR A 121 -7.04 8.09 -13.52
CA THR A 121 -7.36 7.94 -12.10
C THR A 121 -6.17 7.38 -11.35
N GLU A 122 -5.50 6.39 -11.93
CA GLU A 122 -4.29 5.81 -11.35
C GLU A 122 -3.14 6.83 -11.29
N ALA A 123 -2.82 7.52 -12.39
CA ALA A 123 -1.78 8.54 -12.40
C ALA A 123 -2.07 9.66 -11.39
N SER A 124 -3.33 10.10 -11.27
CA SER A 124 -3.73 11.12 -10.30
C SER A 124 -3.62 10.62 -8.84
N LEU A 125 -3.94 9.35 -8.60
CA LEU A 125 -3.80 8.71 -7.30
C LEU A 125 -2.33 8.59 -6.90
N ARG A 126 -1.46 8.16 -7.83
CA ARG A 126 0.00 8.10 -7.63
C ARG A 126 0.59 9.47 -7.37
N HIS A 127 0.14 10.50 -8.08
CA HIS A 127 0.55 11.88 -7.84
C HIS A 127 0.19 12.32 -6.42
N ALA A 128 -1.06 12.12 -5.99
CA ALA A 128 -1.48 12.46 -4.64
C ALA A 128 -0.68 11.70 -3.56
N ARG A 129 -0.31 10.44 -3.80
CA ARG A 129 0.57 9.67 -2.90
C ARG A 129 2.00 10.20 -2.86
N THR A 130 2.57 10.59 -4.00
CA THR A 130 3.89 11.22 -4.05
C THR A 130 3.91 12.53 -3.27
N LEU A 131 2.90 13.38 -3.44
CA LEU A 131 2.75 14.62 -2.68
C LEU A 131 2.56 14.36 -1.19
N LEU A 132 1.82 13.31 -0.82
CA LEU A 132 1.64 12.89 0.57
C LEU A 132 2.98 12.46 1.20
N ALA A 133 3.77 11.64 0.50
CA ALA A 133 5.10 11.22 0.94
C ALA A 133 6.09 12.41 1.03
N ALA A 134 5.93 13.41 0.17
CA ALA A 134 6.67 14.67 0.23
C ALA A 134 6.18 15.64 1.33
N ASN A 135 5.19 15.25 2.14
CA ASN A 135 4.53 16.09 3.16
C ASN A 135 3.85 17.35 2.61
N GLN A 136 3.53 17.39 1.31
CA GLN A 136 2.80 18.47 0.65
C GLN A 136 1.28 18.26 0.79
N PHE A 137 0.79 18.24 2.02
CA PHE A 137 -0.58 17.81 2.34
C PHE A 137 -1.68 18.61 1.62
N ARG A 138 -1.49 19.92 1.47
CA ARG A 138 -2.49 20.79 0.80
C ARG A 138 -2.62 20.44 -0.68
N GLU A 139 -1.50 20.21 -1.35
CA GLU A 139 -1.47 19.86 -2.77
C GLU A 139 -2.00 18.43 -2.97
N ALA A 140 -1.58 17.49 -2.11
CA ALA A 140 -2.09 16.12 -2.11
C ALA A 140 -3.63 16.09 -1.95
N ALA A 141 -4.16 16.86 -1.01
CA ALA A 141 -5.61 16.98 -0.79
C ALA A 141 -6.33 17.60 -1.99
N ALA A 142 -5.74 18.62 -2.63
CA ALA A 142 -6.32 19.24 -3.82
C ALA A 142 -6.40 18.26 -5.00
N VAL A 143 -5.35 17.49 -5.25
CA VAL A 143 -5.32 16.45 -6.29
C VAL A 143 -6.33 15.35 -5.98
N ALA A 144 -6.34 14.83 -4.75
CA ALA A 144 -7.28 13.79 -4.33
C ALA A 144 -8.74 14.26 -4.39
N HIS A 145 -9.04 15.51 -4.02
CA HIS A 145 -10.38 16.07 -4.11
C HIS A 145 -10.83 16.26 -5.57
N SER A 146 -9.94 16.73 -6.45
CA SER A 146 -10.21 16.80 -7.89
C SER A 146 -10.52 15.43 -8.48
N LEU A 147 -9.73 14.43 -8.08
CA LEU A 147 -9.93 13.03 -8.48
C LEU A 147 -11.26 12.49 -7.97
N PHE A 148 -11.63 12.76 -6.71
CA PHE A 148 -12.94 12.40 -6.14
C PHE A 148 -14.09 12.96 -6.98
N CYS A 149 -14.05 14.26 -7.32
CA CYS A 149 -15.07 14.91 -8.14
C CYS A 149 -15.18 14.26 -9.53
N MET A 150 -14.05 13.87 -10.14
CA MET A 150 -14.08 13.11 -11.39
C MET A 150 -14.69 11.73 -11.22
N CYS A 151 -14.22 10.95 -10.24
CA CYS A 151 -14.69 9.58 -10.01
C CYS A 151 -16.20 9.56 -9.75
N TYR A 152 -16.69 10.49 -8.94
CA TYR A 152 -18.11 10.67 -8.68
C TYR A 152 -18.89 11.01 -9.96
N LYS A 153 -18.41 11.98 -10.76
CA LYS A 153 -19.06 12.39 -12.03
C LYS A 153 -19.15 11.25 -13.05
N TYR A 154 -18.18 10.33 -13.04
CA TYR A 154 -18.09 9.23 -14.00
C TYR A 154 -18.51 7.87 -13.42
N ASN A 155 -19.11 7.85 -12.22
CA ASN A 155 -19.59 6.63 -11.55
C ASN A 155 -18.49 5.56 -11.34
N LEU A 156 -17.25 5.99 -11.11
CA LEU A 156 -16.11 5.13 -10.78
C LEU A 156 -16.12 4.81 -9.28
N GLN A 157 -16.99 3.89 -8.87
CA GLN A 157 -17.36 3.71 -7.45
C GLN A 157 -16.22 3.13 -6.59
N VAL A 158 -15.45 2.18 -7.13
CA VAL A 158 -14.33 1.55 -6.41
C VAL A 158 -13.21 2.57 -6.20
N GLU A 159 -12.89 3.33 -7.24
CA GLU A 159 -11.93 4.41 -7.22
C GLU A 159 -12.39 5.51 -6.26
N ASN A 160 -13.68 5.83 -6.23
CA ASN A 160 -14.23 6.81 -5.32
C ASN A 160 -13.99 6.44 -3.85
N ALA A 161 -14.21 5.17 -3.49
CA ALA A 161 -13.95 4.66 -2.14
C ALA A 161 -12.45 4.72 -1.77
N SER A 162 -11.57 4.36 -2.71
CA SER A 162 -10.11 4.44 -2.54
C SER A 162 -9.61 5.87 -2.39
N VAL A 163 -10.19 6.83 -3.13
CA VAL A 163 -9.82 8.25 -3.05
C VAL A 163 -10.29 8.88 -1.74
N LEU A 164 -11.49 8.50 -1.25
CA LEU A 164 -11.94 8.89 0.08
C LEU A 164 -11.00 8.36 1.17
N LEU A 165 -10.52 7.12 1.03
CA LEU A 165 -9.54 6.56 1.95
C LEU A 165 -8.21 7.34 1.90
N LEU A 166 -7.74 7.70 0.72
CA LEU A 166 -6.55 8.55 0.56
C LEU A 166 -6.71 9.93 1.22
N LEU A 167 -7.86 10.58 1.08
CA LEU A 167 -8.15 11.84 1.78
C LEU A 167 -8.08 11.67 3.30
N ALA A 168 -8.59 10.55 3.83
CA ALA A 168 -8.48 10.24 5.26
C ALA A 168 -7.00 10.06 5.68
N GLU A 169 -6.20 9.38 4.87
CA GLU A 169 -4.76 9.17 5.13
C GLU A 169 -3.96 10.49 5.06
N ILE A 170 -4.29 11.38 4.13
CA ILE A 170 -3.68 12.73 4.05
C ILE A 170 -3.97 13.51 5.34
N HIS A 171 -5.22 13.52 5.79
CA HIS A 171 -5.58 14.21 7.03
C HIS A 171 -4.94 13.57 8.27
N LYS A 172 -4.84 12.24 8.32
CA LYS A 172 -4.10 11.51 9.35
C LYS A 172 -2.64 11.97 9.42
N LYS A 173 -1.90 11.93 8.30
CA LYS A 173 -0.49 12.33 8.25
C LYS A 173 -0.27 13.81 8.54
N SER A 174 -1.23 14.67 8.20
CA SER A 174 -1.16 16.10 8.53
C SER A 174 -1.39 16.43 10.02
N GLY A 175 -1.74 15.45 10.85
CA GLY A 175 -2.08 15.64 12.27
C GLY A 175 -3.52 16.12 12.52
N ASN A 176 -4.35 16.22 11.47
CA ASN A 176 -5.74 16.68 11.56
C ASN A 176 -6.72 15.50 11.54
N ALA A 177 -6.60 14.58 12.50
CA ALA A 177 -7.37 13.32 12.54
C ALA A 177 -8.90 13.53 12.49
N HIS A 178 -9.39 14.59 13.15
CA HIS A 178 -10.81 14.94 13.17
C HIS A 178 -11.39 15.20 11.77
N LEU A 179 -10.60 15.76 10.85
CA LEU A 179 -11.01 15.98 9.45
C LEU A 179 -10.96 14.69 8.61
N GLY A 180 -10.14 13.72 9.01
CA GLY A 180 -10.03 12.42 8.33
C GLY A 180 -11.21 11.48 8.61
N LEU A 181 -11.85 11.60 9.78
CA LEU A 181 -12.94 10.70 10.20
C LEU A 181 -14.11 10.65 9.21
N PRO A 182 -14.68 11.77 8.73
CA PRO A 182 -15.77 11.74 7.76
C PRO A 182 -15.39 11.01 6.47
N TYR A 183 -14.15 11.18 5.99
CA TYR A 183 -13.67 10.54 4.77
C TYR A 183 -13.52 9.02 4.94
N ALA A 184 -12.96 8.57 6.08
CA ALA A 184 -12.85 7.14 6.39
C ALA A 184 -14.23 6.48 6.51
N LEU A 185 -15.18 7.12 7.21
CA LEU A 185 -16.55 6.63 7.36
C LEU A 185 -17.33 6.63 6.04
N ALA A 186 -17.12 7.64 5.19
CA ALA A 186 -17.68 7.67 3.84
C ALA A 186 -17.13 6.51 3.00
N SER A 187 -15.81 6.30 3.00
CA SER A 187 -15.19 5.17 2.32
C SER A 187 -15.76 3.83 2.80
N LEU A 188 -15.92 3.64 4.11
CA LEU A 188 -16.55 2.45 4.68
C LEU A 188 -17.99 2.24 4.19
N SER A 189 -18.77 3.32 4.13
CA SER A 189 -20.16 3.27 3.65
C SER A 189 -20.24 2.86 2.17
N PHE A 190 -19.32 3.37 1.34
CA PHE A 190 -19.17 2.92 -0.04
C PHE A 190 -18.77 1.44 -0.11
N CYS A 191 -17.77 1.02 0.67
CA CYS A 191 -17.31 -0.37 0.64
C CYS A 191 -18.40 -1.35 1.06
N LEU A 192 -19.24 -1.00 2.04
CA LEU A 192 -20.41 -1.78 2.43
C LEU A 192 -21.44 -1.88 1.31
N SER A 193 -21.69 -0.78 0.60
CA SER A 193 -22.69 -0.74 -0.48
C SER A 193 -22.27 -1.56 -1.70
N PHE A 194 -20.96 -1.70 -1.94
CA PHE A 194 -20.40 -2.37 -3.12
C PHE A 194 -19.68 -3.70 -2.81
N ASN A 195 -19.80 -4.22 -1.58
CA ASN A 195 -19.16 -5.47 -1.12
C ASN A 195 -17.63 -5.49 -1.36
N LEU A 196 -16.96 -4.37 -1.09
CA LEU A 196 -15.51 -4.23 -1.25
C LEU A 196 -14.78 -4.65 0.03
N ASP A 197 -14.75 -5.95 0.33
CA ASP A 197 -14.36 -6.46 1.64
C ASP A 197 -12.95 -6.08 2.09
N LEU A 198 -11.95 -6.19 1.21
CA LEU A 198 -10.57 -5.84 1.56
C LEU A 198 -10.40 -4.32 1.71
N LEU A 199 -11.07 -3.53 0.86
CA LEU A 199 -11.04 -2.07 0.96
C LEU A 199 -11.77 -1.59 2.23
N LYS A 200 -12.85 -2.26 2.63
CA LYS A 200 -13.54 -2.05 3.91
C LYS A 200 -12.61 -2.33 5.08
N ALA A 201 -11.85 -3.42 5.04
CA ALA A 201 -10.87 -3.74 6.07
C ALA A 201 -9.78 -2.66 6.18
N SER A 202 -9.25 -2.20 5.04
CA SER A 202 -8.28 -1.10 4.99
C SER A 202 -8.87 0.22 5.53
N ALA A 203 -10.09 0.57 5.15
CA ALA A 203 -10.77 1.76 5.67
C ALA A 203 -11.07 1.68 7.18
N THR A 204 -11.33 0.47 7.69
CA THR A 204 -11.52 0.23 9.14
C THR A 204 -10.21 0.39 9.90
N LEU A 205 -9.10 -0.10 9.33
CA LEU A 205 -7.77 0.11 9.90
C LEU A 205 -7.41 1.60 9.94
N THR A 206 -7.62 2.33 8.84
CA THR A 206 -7.39 3.79 8.82
C THR A 206 -8.29 4.52 9.81
N LEU A 207 -9.53 4.06 10.00
CA LEU A 207 -10.42 4.59 11.03
C LEU A 207 -9.85 4.34 12.44
N ALA A 208 -9.29 3.16 12.72
CA ALA A 208 -8.65 2.86 14.00
C ALA A 208 -7.41 3.73 14.25
N GLU A 209 -6.57 3.95 13.23
CA GLU A 209 -5.43 4.87 13.29
C GLU A 209 -5.87 6.31 13.60
N LEU A 210 -6.97 6.77 12.97
CA LEU A 210 -7.55 8.09 13.24
C LEU A 210 -8.06 8.18 14.69
N TRP A 211 -8.69 7.15 15.22
CA TRP A 211 -9.11 7.11 16.62
C TRP A 211 -7.93 7.20 17.60
N LEU A 212 -6.85 6.45 17.35
CA LEU A 212 -5.65 6.52 18.18
C LEU A 212 -4.99 7.90 18.15
N SER A 213 -4.96 8.57 16.99
CA SER A 213 -4.37 9.91 16.87
C SER A 213 -5.19 11.01 17.55
N LEU A 214 -6.45 10.75 17.90
CA LEU A 214 -7.26 11.65 18.75
C LEU A 214 -6.92 11.53 20.24
N GLY A 215 -6.23 10.46 20.66
CA GLY A 215 -5.77 10.28 22.03
C GLY A 215 -5.86 8.84 22.53
N SER A 216 -5.14 8.56 23.61
CA SER A 216 -5.07 7.23 24.25
C SER A 216 -6.42 6.74 24.80
N SER A 217 -7.36 7.65 25.12
CA SER A 217 -8.71 7.31 25.56
C SER A 217 -9.52 6.50 24.54
N HIS A 218 -9.09 6.49 23.27
CA HIS A 218 -9.73 5.74 22.20
C HIS A 218 -9.01 4.44 21.84
N ALA A 219 -7.96 4.05 22.57
CA ALA A 219 -7.17 2.86 22.29
C ALA A 219 -8.01 1.59 22.26
N THR A 220 -8.86 1.36 23.28
CA THR A 220 -9.76 0.19 23.32
C THR A 220 -10.73 0.15 22.13
N ARG A 221 -11.22 1.32 21.69
CA ARG A 221 -12.09 1.40 20.52
C ARG A 221 -11.35 1.07 19.23
N ALA A 222 -10.14 1.59 19.06
CA ALA A 222 -9.29 1.29 17.92
C ALA A 222 -8.93 -0.20 17.88
N LEU A 223 -8.57 -0.79 19.02
CA LEU A 223 -8.25 -2.22 19.13
C LEU A 223 -9.42 -3.10 18.69
N ASN A 224 -10.64 -2.81 19.19
CA ASN A 224 -11.85 -3.54 18.80
C ASN A 224 -12.13 -3.46 17.29
N LEU A 225 -11.87 -2.30 16.67
CA LEU A 225 -12.04 -2.13 15.22
C LEU A 225 -11.04 -3.00 14.44
N ILE A 226 -9.77 -3.02 14.87
CA ILE A 226 -8.69 -3.79 14.22
C ILE A 226 -8.96 -5.29 14.37
N HIS A 227 -9.29 -5.74 15.59
CA HIS A 227 -9.62 -7.14 15.86
C HIS A 227 -10.82 -7.62 15.03
N GLY A 228 -11.80 -6.74 14.78
CA GLY A 228 -12.93 -7.05 13.89
C GLY A 228 -12.55 -7.26 12.41
N VAL A 229 -11.41 -6.73 11.95
CA VAL A 229 -10.96 -6.85 10.55
C VAL A 229 -9.69 -7.67 10.36
N PHE A 230 -9.03 -8.07 11.44
CA PHE A 230 -7.80 -8.85 11.39
C PHE A 230 -7.91 -10.11 10.53
N PRO A 231 -8.95 -10.96 10.63
CA PRO A 231 -9.05 -12.14 9.79
C PRO A 231 -8.99 -11.84 8.28
N MET A 232 -9.62 -10.74 7.85
CA MET A 232 -9.59 -10.29 6.46
C MET A 232 -8.20 -9.76 6.07
N ILE A 233 -7.58 -8.97 6.94
CA ILE A 233 -6.25 -8.39 6.70
C ILE A 233 -5.17 -9.48 6.68
N LEU A 234 -5.17 -10.43 7.62
CA LEU A 234 -4.16 -11.49 7.66
C LEU A 234 -4.34 -12.51 6.54
N GLY A 235 -5.58 -12.81 6.14
CA GLY A 235 -5.86 -13.76 5.07
C GLY A 235 -5.69 -13.20 3.66
N HIS A 236 -5.98 -11.91 3.46
CA HIS A 236 -6.06 -11.30 2.13
C HIS A 236 -5.33 -9.97 1.97
N GLY A 237 -4.86 -9.38 3.07
CA GLY A 237 -4.04 -8.17 3.04
C GLY A 237 -2.62 -8.48 2.58
N GLY A 238 -2.06 -7.58 1.77
CA GLY A 238 -0.64 -7.60 1.43
C GLY A 238 0.25 -7.31 2.64
N LEU A 239 1.56 -7.42 2.42
CA LEU A 239 2.60 -7.12 3.41
C LEU A 239 2.41 -5.74 4.05
N GLU A 240 2.06 -4.72 3.27
CA GLU A 240 1.88 -3.36 3.78
C GLU A 240 0.66 -3.25 4.72
N LEU A 241 -0.48 -3.84 4.32
CA LEU A 241 -1.69 -3.74 5.11
C LEU A 241 -1.61 -4.55 6.41
N ARG A 242 -0.96 -5.73 6.36
CA ARG A 242 -0.74 -6.59 7.52
C ARG A 242 0.23 -5.95 8.51
N SER A 243 1.39 -5.46 8.04
CA SER A 243 2.34 -4.74 8.89
C SER A 243 1.75 -3.48 9.52
N ARG A 244 0.97 -2.68 8.77
CA ARG A 244 0.21 -1.56 9.34
C ARG A 244 -0.72 -2.03 10.46
N ALA A 245 -1.51 -3.09 10.24
CA ALA A 245 -2.44 -3.60 11.25
C ALA A 245 -1.72 -4.02 12.54
N TYR A 246 -0.60 -4.73 12.43
CA TYR A 246 0.21 -5.12 13.57
C TYR A 246 0.80 -3.93 14.34
N ILE A 247 1.32 -2.91 13.64
CA ILE A 247 1.84 -1.69 14.31
C ILE A 247 0.72 -0.97 15.07
N VAL A 248 -0.47 -0.88 14.47
CA VAL A 248 -1.60 -0.19 15.10
C VAL A 248 -2.14 -0.98 16.28
N GLU A 249 -2.16 -2.32 16.21
CA GLU A 249 -2.45 -3.18 17.36
C GLU A 249 -1.45 -2.94 18.50
N ALA A 250 -0.16 -3.00 18.21
CA ALA A 250 0.90 -2.73 19.19
C ALA A 250 0.72 -1.36 19.85
N LYS A 251 0.45 -0.31 19.06
CA LYS A 251 0.15 1.03 19.58
C LYS A 251 -1.09 1.07 20.46
N CYS A 252 -2.15 0.34 20.11
CA CYS A 252 -3.36 0.26 20.94
C CYS A 252 -3.02 -0.28 22.34
N TYR A 253 -2.27 -1.38 22.42
CA TYR A 253 -1.85 -1.94 23.71
C TYR A 253 -0.97 -0.96 24.49
N LEU A 254 0.02 -0.34 23.85
CA LEU A 254 0.90 0.62 24.51
C LEU A 254 0.18 1.90 24.98
N CYS A 255 -0.97 2.24 24.39
CA CYS A 255 -1.80 3.37 24.80
C CYS A 255 -2.87 3.02 25.84
N ASP A 256 -3.17 1.74 26.06
CA ASP A 256 -4.17 1.31 27.05
C ASP A 256 -3.59 1.40 28.46
N SER A 257 -4.21 2.20 29.33
CA SER A 257 -3.77 2.37 30.72
C SER A 257 -3.86 1.09 31.55
N ASN A 258 -4.68 0.11 31.14
CA ASN A 258 -4.82 -1.17 31.82
C ASN A 258 -3.79 -2.21 31.34
N PHE A 259 -3.03 -1.90 30.27
CA PHE A 259 -2.08 -2.84 29.71
C PHE A 259 -0.77 -2.82 30.50
N ASN A 260 -0.47 -3.95 31.15
CA ASN A 260 0.80 -4.13 31.84
C ASN A 260 1.86 -4.65 30.87
N VAL A 261 2.75 -3.76 30.43
CA VAL A 261 3.86 -4.10 29.54
C VAL A 261 4.76 -5.18 30.14
N PHE A 262 4.99 -5.21 31.46
CA PHE A 262 5.90 -6.20 32.07
C PHE A 262 5.38 -7.64 32.00
N GLU A 263 4.06 -7.82 31.98
CA GLU A 263 3.43 -9.14 31.96
C GLU A 263 3.07 -9.60 30.56
N ASN A 264 2.71 -8.67 29.66
CA ASN A 264 2.14 -8.98 28.35
C ASN A 264 2.96 -8.42 27.17
N TYR A 265 4.24 -8.07 27.37
CA TYR A 265 5.07 -7.47 26.31
C TYR A 265 5.16 -8.35 25.06
N GLU A 266 5.12 -9.68 25.21
CA GLU A 266 5.25 -10.63 24.11
C GLU A 266 4.25 -10.34 22.99
N ILE A 267 2.99 -10.01 23.34
CA ILE A 267 1.96 -9.65 22.36
C ILE A 267 2.39 -8.46 21.50
N VAL A 268 2.98 -7.44 22.12
CA VAL A 268 3.41 -6.22 21.44
C VAL A 268 4.66 -6.49 20.60
N VAL A 269 5.63 -7.20 21.17
CA VAL A 269 6.90 -7.53 20.51
C VAL A 269 6.66 -8.47 19.32
N ASP A 270 5.80 -9.47 19.45
CA ASP A 270 5.46 -10.40 18.38
C ASP A 270 4.80 -9.66 17.21
N SER A 271 3.78 -8.83 17.48
CA SER A 271 3.12 -8.03 16.43
C SER A 271 4.13 -7.10 15.75
N LEU A 272 5.01 -6.42 16.50
CA LEU A 272 6.02 -5.54 15.91
C LEU A 272 7.09 -6.30 15.13
N SER A 273 7.49 -7.48 15.59
CA SER A 273 8.47 -8.34 14.90
C SER A 273 7.90 -8.80 13.56
N GLN A 274 6.66 -9.30 13.53
CA GLN A 274 5.94 -9.65 12.31
C GLN A 274 5.83 -8.45 11.36
N ALA A 275 5.47 -7.28 11.87
CA ALA A 275 5.42 -6.07 11.06
C ALA A 275 6.79 -5.72 10.45
N SER A 276 7.85 -5.79 11.25
CA SER A 276 9.20 -5.43 10.82
C SER A 276 9.73 -6.36 9.73
N GLU A 277 9.51 -7.67 9.85
CA GLU A 277 9.91 -8.67 8.85
C GLU A 277 9.22 -8.40 7.51
N GLU A 278 7.90 -8.17 7.52
CA GLU A 278 7.13 -7.89 6.32
C GLU A 278 7.52 -6.54 5.67
N LEU A 279 7.82 -5.52 6.48
CA LEU A 279 8.24 -4.22 5.98
C LEU A 279 9.65 -4.22 5.42
N GLN A 280 10.54 -5.06 5.93
CA GLN A 280 11.87 -5.26 5.36
C GLN A 280 11.78 -5.90 3.96
N LEU A 281 10.84 -6.81 3.71
CA LEU A 281 10.60 -7.38 2.37
C LEU A 281 10.11 -6.31 1.37
N LEU A 282 9.30 -5.36 1.85
CA LEU A 282 8.83 -4.22 1.06
C LEU A 282 9.83 -3.07 0.97
N GLU A 283 10.92 -3.14 1.74
CA GLU A 283 11.88 -2.05 1.94
C GLU A 283 11.20 -0.73 2.33
N PHE A 284 10.10 -0.82 3.10
CA PHE A 284 9.34 0.34 3.53
C PHE A 284 9.96 0.93 4.79
N HIS A 285 10.96 1.80 4.58
CA HIS A 285 11.83 2.26 5.65
C HIS A 285 11.14 3.17 6.68
N GLU A 286 10.18 4.01 6.27
CA GLU A 286 9.44 4.88 7.21
C GLU A 286 8.71 4.03 8.25
N LEU A 287 7.89 3.09 7.80
CA LEU A 287 7.09 2.26 8.69
C LEU A 287 7.95 1.23 9.45
N ALA A 288 9.00 0.69 8.81
CA ALA A 288 9.95 -0.21 9.48
C ALA A 288 10.67 0.50 10.63
N SER A 289 11.09 1.76 10.42
CA SER A 289 11.71 2.56 11.48
C SER A 289 10.74 2.77 12.65
N GLU A 290 9.46 3.02 12.37
CA GLU A 290 8.45 3.13 13.43
C GLU A 290 8.29 1.83 14.22
N ALA A 291 8.24 0.67 13.55
CA ALA A 291 8.16 -0.62 14.22
C ALA A 291 9.36 -0.87 15.15
N PHE A 292 10.58 -0.68 14.66
CA PHE A 292 11.80 -0.86 15.45
C PHE A 292 11.93 0.15 16.60
N TYR A 293 11.47 1.38 16.38
CA TYR A 293 11.42 2.38 17.45
C TYR A 293 10.51 1.93 18.60
N LEU A 294 9.32 1.41 18.29
CA LEU A 294 8.39 0.88 19.28
C LEU A 294 8.97 -0.36 19.99
N MET A 295 9.63 -1.27 19.27
CA MET A 295 10.31 -2.42 19.88
C MET A 295 11.38 -1.97 20.88
N ALA A 296 12.24 -1.04 20.47
CA ALA A 296 13.30 -0.50 21.34
C ALA A 296 12.71 0.16 22.60
N MET A 297 11.57 0.86 22.49
CA MET A 297 10.88 1.41 23.66
C MET A 297 10.38 0.34 24.61
N VAL A 298 9.84 -0.77 24.10
CA VAL A 298 9.35 -1.88 24.93
C VAL A 298 10.51 -2.56 25.64
N TYR A 299 11.58 -2.90 24.92
CA TYR A 299 12.76 -3.52 25.53
C TYR A 299 13.46 -2.64 26.56
N ASP A 300 13.53 -1.33 26.31
CA ASP A 300 14.03 -0.36 27.31
C ASP A 300 13.21 -0.40 28.60
N LYS A 301 11.87 -0.46 28.49
CA LYS A 301 10.98 -0.58 29.64
C LYS A 301 11.18 -1.88 30.42
N LEU A 302 11.51 -2.97 29.74
CA LEU A 302 11.78 -4.27 30.37
C LEU A 302 13.20 -4.38 30.95
N GLY A 303 14.11 -3.45 30.63
CA GLY A 303 15.52 -3.54 31.00
C GLY A 303 16.32 -4.53 30.15
N GLN A 304 15.78 -4.95 29.01
CA GLN A 304 16.42 -5.84 28.03
C GLN A 304 17.33 -5.01 27.11
N LEU A 305 18.55 -4.76 27.58
CA LEU A 305 19.46 -3.80 26.93
C LEU A 305 20.01 -4.29 25.60
N GLU A 306 20.32 -5.58 25.47
CA GLU A 306 20.86 -6.17 24.23
C GLU A 306 19.83 -6.07 23.10
N GLU A 307 18.60 -6.51 23.35
CA GLU A 307 17.49 -6.48 22.41
C GLU A 307 17.09 -5.05 22.05
N ARG A 308 17.13 -4.13 23.02
CA ARG A 308 16.93 -2.69 22.78
C ARG A 308 17.98 -2.15 21.81
N GLU A 309 19.26 -2.48 22.02
CA GLU A 309 20.36 -2.00 21.17
C GLU A 309 20.25 -2.54 19.74
N GLU A 310 19.86 -3.80 19.57
CA GLU A 310 19.60 -4.40 18.26
C GLU A 310 18.44 -3.71 17.53
N ALA A 311 17.33 -3.47 18.22
CA ALA A 311 16.18 -2.75 17.67
C ALA A 311 16.56 -1.29 17.32
N ALA A 312 17.33 -0.61 18.17
CA ALA A 312 17.81 0.74 17.92
C ALA A 312 18.79 0.82 16.74
N ALA A 313 19.66 -0.17 16.57
CA ALA A 313 20.55 -0.28 15.41
C ALA A 313 19.75 -0.48 14.11
N SER A 314 18.71 -1.31 14.15
CA SER A 314 17.79 -1.53 13.02
C SER A 314 17.00 -0.26 12.67
N PHE A 315 16.48 0.45 13.68
CA PHE A 315 15.88 1.78 13.50
C PHE A 315 16.84 2.74 12.80
N GLN A 316 18.08 2.86 13.31
CA GLN A 316 19.08 3.75 12.76
C GLN A 316 19.42 3.39 11.30
N LYS A 317 19.51 2.10 10.97
CA LYS A 317 19.72 1.61 9.60
C LYS A 317 18.63 2.13 8.65
N HIS A 318 17.36 2.04 9.03
CA HIS A 318 16.24 2.50 8.21
C HIS A 318 16.20 4.04 8.08
N ILE A 319 16.52 4.77 9.15
CA ILE A 319 16.62 6.24 9.09
C ILE A 319 17.77 6.67 8.16
N LEU A 320 18.91 5.99 8.19
CA LEU A 320 20.02 6.27 7.28
C LEU A 320 19.64 5.97 5.83
N ALA A 321 18.92 4.88 5.57
CA ALA A 321 18.43 4.55 4.25
C ALA A 321 17.43 5.59 3.69
N LEU A 322 16.58 6.18 4.54
CA LEU A 322 15.69 7.28 4.14
C LEU A 322 16.43 8.59 3.84
N ARG A 323 17.52 8.87 4.56
CA ARG A 323 18.31 10.11 4.38
C ARG A 323 19.20 10.04 3.15
N ASN A 324 19.79 8.88 2.93
CA ASN A 324 20.62 8.57 1.78
C ASN A 324 19.96 7.43 1.02
N PRO A 325 18.82 7.69 0.35
CA PRO A 325 18.30 6.72 -0.57
C PRO A 325 19.38 6.57 -1.63
N GLN A 326 20.09 5.43 -1.62
CA GLN A 326 21.05 5.18 -2.67
C GLN A 326 20.27 5.27 -3.98
N ASP A 327 20.72 6.13 -4.89
CA ASP A 327 20.57 5.86 -6.31
C ASP A 327 21.45 4.64 -6.57
N GLU A 328 21.09 3.48 -6.00
CA GLU A 328 21.45 2.26 -6.70
C GLU A 328 20.80 2.48 -8.05
N ASP A 329 21.64 2.67 -9.07
CA ASP A 329 21.30 2.57 -10.48
C ASP A 329 20.65 1.20 -10.65
N ASP A 330 19.41 1.07 -10.21
CA ASP A 330 18.66 -0.16 -10.30
C ASP A 330 18.59 -0.39 -11.80
N PRO A 331 19.17 -1.47 -12.32
CA PRO A 331 19.25 -1.70 -13.76
C PRO A 331 17.87 -1.68 -14.43
N LEU A 332 16.78 -1.71 -13.65
CA LEU A 332 15.41 -1.53 -14.09
C LEU A 332 15.03 -0.08 -14.41
N VAL A 333 15.67 0.90 -13.75
CA VAL A 333 15.49 2.34 -13.99
C VAL A 333 16.32 2.81 -15.17
N SER A 334 17.51 2.23 -15.39
CA SER A 334 18.43 2.61 -16.48
C SER A 334 17.93 2.30 -17.90
N VAL A 335 16.76 1.67 -18.03
CA VAL A 335 16.11 1.40 -19.33
C VAL A 335 15.27 2.60 -19.82
N PHE A 336 15.24 3.71 -19.07
CA PHE A 336 14.62 4.98 -19.50
C PHE A 336 15.66 6.07 -19.74
#